data_AF-A0A239JHJ7-F1
#
_entry.id   AF-A0A239JHJ7-F1
#
_cell.length_a   1.000
_cell.length_b   1.000
_cell.length_c   1.000
_cell.angle_alpha   90.00
_cell.angle_beta   90.00
_cell.angle_gamma   90.00
#
_symmetry.space_group_name_H-M   'P 1'
#
loop_
_entity.id
_entity.type
_entity.pdbx_description
1 polymer ?
#
loop_
_entity_poly.entity_id
_entity_poly.type
_entity_poly.pdbx_seq_one_letter_code
_entity_poly.pdbx_strand_id
1 'polypeptide(L)'
;MSQPTREQVNHALLYGARVAPSQLGGEERPGKQMPVGPAGLPIPAERAIYRKTIDSELLGRIVKVAHGAWAASRLPMPHWEATADTLTADIASRYPAAEMAVLAKYGHAKPIDIVAVQIRGGFSHAPVRLEMVAPRTLPHRATYYVADLTEQPPCADPHVPAATLEFFRVWDEIARAKKADFINALGWPGQFKNKEGRWPRWFEIEKAWPKIGAWLRDQRQALRRT
;
A
#
# COMPACT_ATOMS: atom_id res chain seq x y z
N MET A 1 -6.20 -12.63 -41.19
CA MET A 1 -7.47 -11.87 -41.14
C MET A 1 -7.13 -10.40 -41.20
N SER A 2 -7.56 -9.70 -42.25
CA SER A 2 -7.23 -8.28 -42.47
C SER A 2 -8.07 -7.39 -41.54
N GLN A 3 -7.44 -6.40 -40.90
CA GLN A 3 -8.16 -5.44 -40.06
C GLN A 3 -9.03 -4.52 -40.92
N PRO A 4 -10.25 -4.17 -40.46
CA PRO A 4 -11.13 -3.27 -41.18
C PRO A 4 -10.53 -1.86 -41.26
N THR A 5 -10.73 -1.21 -42.40
CA THR A 5 -10.23 0.15 -42.64
C THR A 5 -11.03 1.18 -41.84
N ARG A 6 -10.44 2.36 -41.61
CA ARG A 6 -11.06 3.46 -40.84
C ARG A 6 -12.42 3.91 -41.41
N GLU A 7 -12.59 3.79 -42.73
CA GLU A 7 -13.85 4.07 -43.43
C GLU A 7 -14.93 3.02 -43.11
N GLN A 8 -14.56 1.74 -43.00
CA GLN A 8 -15.48 0.66 -42.66
C GLN A 8 -15.99 0.78 -41.21
N VAL A 9 -15.13 1.24 -40.29
CA VAL A 9 -15.51 1.50 -38.89
C VAL A 9 -16.46 2.70 -38.78
N ASN A 10 -16.22 3.77 -39.54
CA ASN A 10 -17.08 4.95 -39.55
C ASN A 10 -18.47 4.65 -40.16
N HIS A 11 -18.52 3.84 -41.22
CA HIS A 11 -19.78 3.40 -41.82
C HIS A 11 -20.58 2.52 -40.85
N ALA A 12 -19.95 1.63 -40.09
CA ALA A 12 -20.63 0.80 -39.09
C ALA A 12 -21.23 1.62 -37.92
N LEU A 13 -20.56 2.71 -37.50
CA LEU A 13 -21.03 3.62 -36.46
C LEU A 13 -22.24 4.47 -36.89
N LEU A 14 -22.31 4.85 -38.18
CA LEU A 14 -23.41 5.63 -38.75
C LEU A 14 -24.72 4.85 -38.86
N TYR A 15 -24.67 3.52 -39.03
CA TYR A 15 -25.85 2.67 -39.23
C TYR A 15 -26.22 1.79 -38.02
N GLY A 16 -25.74 2.14 -36.82
CA GLY A 16 -26.19 1.49 -35.58
C GLY A 16 -25.74 0.05 -35.38
N ALA A 17 -24.73 -0.42 -36.13
CA ALA A 17 -24.13 -1.72 -35.90
C ALA A 17 -23.36 -1.71 -34.56
N ARG A 18 -23.58 -2.71 -33.71
CA ARG A 18 -22.82 -2.89 -32.46
C ARG A 18 -21.36 -3.20 -32.80
N VAL A 19 -20.51 -2.17 -32.79
CA VAL A 19 -19.06 -2.31 -32.91
C VAL A 19 -18.53 -2.96 -31.63
N ALA A 20 -17.86 -4.10 -31.76
CA ALA A 20 -17.24 -4.76 -30.61
C ALA A 20 -16.19 -3.82 -29.97
N PRO A 21 -16.07 -3.77 -28.62
CA PRO A 21 -15.14 -2.86 -27.94
C PRO A 21 -13.67 -2.98 -28.39
N SER A 22 -13.28 -4.13 -28.94
CA SER A 22 -11.95 -4.41 -29.51
C SER A 22 -11.68 -3.66 -30.82
N GLN A 23 -12.71 -3.18 -31.53
CA GLN A 23 -12.59 -2.48 -32.81
C GLN A 23 -12.59 -0.94 -32.67
N LEU A 24 -12.79 -0.42 -31.46
CA LEU A 24 -12.85 1.03 -31.19
C LEU A 24 -11.46 1.70 -31.02
N GLY A 25 -10.38 1.09 -31.53
CA GLY A 25 -9.08 1.73 -31.61
C GLY A 25 -8.53 2.17 -30.25
N GLY A 26 -8.24 1.22 -29.37
CA GLY A 26 -7.18 1.41 -28.39
C GLY A 26 -6.01 0.58 -28.87
N GLU A 27 -4.87 1.21 -29.17
CA GLU A 27 -3.61 0.46 -29.21
C GLU A 27 -3.56 -0.44 -27.98
N GLU A 28 -3.49 -1.76 -28.19
CA GLU A 28 -2.96 -2.67 -27.19
C GLU A 28 -1.50 -2.25 -27.02
N ARG A 29 -1.28 -1.23 -26.19
CA ARG A 29 0.07 -0.80 -25.89
C ARG A 29 0.70 -1.94 -25.10
N PRO A 30 1.91 -2.40 -25.49
CA PRO A 30 2.68 -3.32 -24.65
C PRO A 30 2.69 -2.70 -23.26
N GLY A 31 2.30 -3.48 -22.24
CA GLY A 31 2.01 -3.00 -20.90
C GLY A 31 3.11 -2.05 -20.43
N LYS A 32 2.90 -0.75 -20.62
CA LYS A 32 3.91 0.25 -20.34
C LYS A 32 4.07 0.17 -18.84
N GLN A 33 5.16 -0.45 -18.38
CA GLN A 33 5.41 -0.62 -16.95
C GLN A 33 5.26 0.76 -16.34
N MET A 34 4.27 0.89 -15.45
CA MET A 34 4.02 2.14 -14.75
C MET A 34 5.26 2.42 -13.91
N PRO A 35 5.73 3.68 -13.85
CA PRO A 35 6.86 4.03 -13.01
C PRO A 35 6.54 3.65 -11.56
N VAL A 36 7.48 3.01 -10.88
CA VAL A 36 7.33 2.62 -9.48
C VAL A 36 7.70 3.80 -8.61
N GLY A 37 6.76 4.28 -7.80
CA GLY A 37 6.96 5.41 -6.90
C GLY A 37 7.85 5.09 -5.71
N PRO A 38 8.25 6.09 -4.91
CA PRO A 38 9.04 5.89 -3.69
C PRO A 38 8.45 4.86 -2.73
N ALA A 39 7.12 4.70 -2.70
CA ALA A 39 6.45 3.70 -1.88
C ALA A 39 6.55 2.25 -2.44
N GLY A 40 7.32 2.02 -3.50
CA GLY A 40 7.51 0.70 -4.11
C GLY A 40 6.30 0.18 -4.88
N LEU A 41 5.34 1.04 -5.20
CA LEU A 41 4.14 0.69 -5.96
C LEU A 41 4.12 1.33 -7.35
N PRO A 42 3.57 0.65 -8.37
CA PRO A 42 3.31 1.27 -9.67
C PRO A 42 2.41 2.50 -9.53
N ILE A 43 2.85 3.65 -10.06
CA ILE A 43 2.13 4.91 -9.98
C ILE A 43 1.49 5.22 -11.34
N PRO A 44 0.15 5.16 -11.43
CA PRO A 44 -0.55 5.44 -12.67
C PRO A 44 -0.47 6.93 -13.02
N ALA A 45 -0.41 7.26 -14.32
CA ALA A 45 -0.59 8.62 -14.79
C ALA A 45 -2.06 9.06 -14.61
N GLU A 46 -2.30 10.35 -14.35
CA GLU A 46 -3.66 10.90 -14.14
C GLU A 46 -4.63 10.55 -15.28
N ARG A 47 -4.16 10.63 -16.53
CA ARG A 47 -4.96 10.37 -17.73
C ARG A 47 -5.09 8.89 -18.08
N ALA A 48 -4.39 8.00 -17.37
CA ALA A 48 -4.45 6.57 -17.64
C ALA A 48 -5.84 6.01 -17.28
N ILE A 49 -6.29 5.04 -18.07
CA ILE A 49 -7.55 4.34 -17.82
C ILE A 49 -7.30 3.28 -16.74
N TYR A 50 -8.11 3.29 -15.70
CA TYR A 50 -8.10 2.21 -14.72
C TYR A 50 -8.93 1.03 -15.24
N ARG A 51 -8.32 -0.15 -15.28
CA ARG A 51 -9.00 -1.40 -15.64
C ARG A 51 -8.71 -2.47 -14.59
N LYS A 52 -9.74 -2.86 -13.85
CA LYS A 52 -9.66 -3.94 -12.87
C LYS A 52 -9.23 -5.28 -13.49
N THR A 53 -9.49 -5.49 -14.78
CA THR A 53 -9.09 -6.72 -15.49
C THR A 53 -7.60 -6.77 -15.83
N ILE A 54 -6.90 -5.62 -15.88
CA ILE A 54 -5.46 -5.57 -16.16
C ILE A 54 -4.67 -5.73 -14.87
N ASP A 55 -5.05 -5.03 -13.81
CA ASP A 55 -4.47 -5.17 -12.48
C ASP A 55 -5.58 -4.98 -11.45
N SER A 56 -6.15 -6.09 -11.01
CA SER A 56 -7.29 -6.12 -10.09
C SER A 56 -6.93 -5.66 -8.68
N GLU A 57 -5.63 -5.65 -8.35
CA GLU A 57 -5.13 -5.38 -7.02
C GLU A 57 -4.46 -4.01 -6.89
N LEU A 58 -4.09 -3.35 -7.99
CA LEU A 58 -3.33 -2.09 -7.94
C LEU A 58 -4.02 -1.01 -7.11
N LEU A 59 -5.30 -0.76 -7.36
CA LEU A 59 -6.04 0.21 -6.56
C LEU A 59 -6.10 -0.24 -5.10
N GLY A 60 -6.27 -1.53 -4.84
CA GLY A 60 -6.23 -2.09 -3.50
C GLY A 60 -4.91 -1.79 -2.78
N ARG A 61 -3.77 -2.02 -3.45
CA ARG A 61 -2.44 -1.73 -2.93
C ARG A 61 -2.24 -0.23 -2.69
N ILE A 62 -2.62 0.62 -3.66
CA ILE A 62 -2.55 2.08 -3.54
C ILE A 62 -3.37 2.59 -2.35
N VAL A 63 -4.62 2.14 -2.22
CA VAL A 63 -5.52 2.55 -1.12
C VAL A 63 -4.93 2.16 0.23
N LYS A 64 -4.41 0.93 0.37
CA LYS A 64 -3.79 0.45 1.61
C LYS A 64 -2.55 1.27 1.98
N VAL A 65 -1.65 1.53 1.03
CA VAL A 65 -0.43 2.31 1.27
C VAL A 65 -0.75 3.79 1.52
N ALA A 66 -1.67 4.38 0.77
CA ALA A 66 -2.12 5.76 0.99
C ALA A 66 -2.81 5.94 2.35
N HIS A 67 -3.57 4.94 2.82
CA HIS A 67 -4.17 4.97 4.16
C HIS A 67 -3.10 4.93 5.25
N GLY A 68 -2.13 4.01 5.14
CA GLY A 68 -1.00 3.93 6.06
C GLY A 68 -0.18 5.22 6.11
N ALA A 69 0.15 5.80 4.95
CA ALA A 69 0.86 7.08 4.87
C ALA A 69 0.06 8.24 5.48
N TRP A 70 -1.25 8.28 5.22
CA TRP A 70 -2.14 9.29 5.84
C TRP A 70 -2.17 9.13 7.37
N ALA A 71 -2.34 7.90 7.89
CA ALA A 71 -2.34 7.66 9.34
C ALA A 71 -0.99 8.05 9.96
N ALA A 72 0.13 7.70 9.31
CA ALA A 72 1.47 8.07 9.74
C ALA A 72 1.65 9.60 9.86
N SER A 73 1.19 10.36 8.85
CA SER A 73 1.27 11.82 8.84
C SER A 73 0.49 12.53 9.97
N ARG A 74 -0.34 11.80 10.73
CA ARG A 74 -1.11 12.36 11.86
C ARG A 74 -0.39 12.24 13.19
N LEU A 75 0.64 11.40 13.27
CA LEU A 75 1.46 11.25 14.46
C LEU A 75 2.71 12.13 14.33
N PRO A 76 3.06 12.92 15.36
CA PRO A 76 4.29 13.70 15.35
C PRO A 76 5.52 12.78 15.32
N MET A 77 6.58 13.20 14.61
CA MET A 77 7.83 12.42 14.49
C MET A 77 8.45 12.02 15.85
N PRO A 78 8.43 12.87 16.90
CA PRO A 78 8.97 12.47 18.21
C PRO A 78 8.31 11.21 18.81
N HIS A 79 7.04 10.93 18.49
CA HIS A 79 6.37 9.69 18.94
C HIS A 79 6.86 8.46 18.19
N TRP A 80 7.19 8.62 16.90
CA TRP A 80 7.80 7.57 16.09
C TRP A 80 9.19 7.22 16.61
N GLU A 81 10.02 8.22 16.81
CA GLU A 81 11.40 8.08 17.31
C GLU A 81 11.41 7.42 18.69
N ALA A 82 10.61 7.92 19.65
CA ALA A 82 10.55 7.35 20.99
C ALA A 82 10.07 5.88 20.99
N THR A 83 9.14 5.53 20.10
CA THR A 83 8.65 4.15 19.95
C THR A 83 9.72 3.25 19.32
N ALA A 84 10.42 3.74 18.29
CA ALA A 84 11.51 3.03 17.64
C ALA A 84 12.70 2.82 18.59
N ASP A 85 13.04 3.81 19.42
CA ASP A 85 14.07 3.72 20.46
C ASP A 85 13.75 2.62 21.47
N THR A 86 12.51 2.63 21.99
CA THR A 86 12.04 1.66 22.98
C THR A 86 12.05 0.24 22.42
N LEU A 87 11.58 0.05 21.18
CA LEU A 87 11.62 -1.23 20.50
C LEU A 87 13.06 -1.67 20.21
N THR A 88 13.93 -0.76 19.79
CA THR A 88 15.33 -1.08 19.53
C THR A 88 16.04 -1.55 20.79
N ALA A 89 15.76 -0.92 21.94
CA ALA A 89 16.32 -1.32 23.24
C ALA A 89 15.81 -2.70 23.68
N ASP A 90 14.50 -2.97 23.56
CA ASP A 90 13.91 -4.28 23.86
C ASP A 90 14.48 -5.38 22.95
N ILE A 91 14.60 -5.11 21.65
CA ILE A 91 15.20 -6.03 20.68
C ILE A 91 16.65 -6.35 21.05
N ALA A 92 17.43 -5.33 21.40
CA ALA A 92 18.83 -5.53 21.80
C ALA A 92 18.96 -6.37 23.07
N SER A 93 17.99 -6.26 23.98
CA SER A 93 17.92 -7.08 25.20
C SER A 93 17.54 -8.54 24.89
N ARG A 94 16.56 -8.76 24.01
CA ARG A 94 16.10 -10.11 23.64
C ARG A 94 17.06 -10.88 22.74
N TYR A 95 17.82 -10.16 21.92
CA TYR A 95 18.70 -10.75 20.90
C TYR A 95 20.11 -10.14 20.99
N PRO A 96 20.94 -10.58 21.96
CA PRO A 96 22.29 -10.07 22.14
C PRO A 96 23.15 -10.24 20.87
N ALA A 97 23.95 -9.22 20.54
CA ALA A 97 24.71 -9.18 19.29
C ALA A 97 25.68 -10.37 19.12
N ALA A 98 26.29 -10.83 20.23
CA ALA A 98 27.20 -11.98 20.21
C ALA A 98 26.51 -13.28 19.77
N GLU A 99 25.31 -13.54 20.29
CA GLU A 99 24.51 -14.72 19.93
C GLU A 99 24.02 -14.64 18.49
N MET A 100 23.56 -13.45 18.08
CA MET A 100 23.08 -13.20 16.72
C MET A 100 24.19 -13.32 15.67
N ALA A 101 25.43 -12.97 16.01
CA ALA A 101 26.58 -13.18 15.15
C ALA A 101 26.84 -14.67 14.89
N VAL A 102 26.69 -15.52 15.91
CA VAL A 102 26.78 -16.98 15.75
C VAL A 102 25.66 -17.49 14.85
N LEU A 103 24.40 -17.10 15.10
CA LEU A 103 23.27 -17.52 14.26
C LEU A 103 23.39 -17.04 12.81
N ALA A 104 23.88 -15.83 12.59
CA ALA A 104 24.10 -15.27 11.26
C ALA A 104 25.17 -16.07 10.49
N LYS A 105 26.25 -16.51 11.16
CA LYS A 105 27.29 -17.36 10.55
C LYS A 105 26.72 -18.65 9.96
N TYR A 106 25.68 -19.21 10.58
CA TYR A 106 24.98 -20.42 10.11
C TYR A 106 23.73 -20.12 9.28
N GLY A 107 23.49 -18.87 8.88
CA GLY A 107 22.37 -18.48 8.03
C GLY A 107 20.99 -18.45 8.71
N HIS A 108 20.94 -18.48 10.05
CA HIS A 108 19.69 -18.49 10.82
C HIS A 108 19.21 -17.10 11.28
N ALA A 109 20.03 -16.06 11.06
CA ALA A 109 19.69 -14.68 11.37
C ALA A 109 20.07 -13.75 10.21
N LYS A 110 19.39 -12.60 10.11
CA LYS A 110 19.63 -11.60 9.07
C LYS A 110 19.54 -10.17 9.64
N PRO A 111 20.25 -9.20 9.05
CA PRO A 111 20.06 -7.80 9.39
C PRO A 111 18.67 -7.34 8.96
N ILE A 112 18.06 -6.50 9.79
CA ILE A 112 16.87 -5.74 9.49
C ILE A 112 17.08 -4.28 9.89
N ASP A 113 16.48 -3.38 9.13
CA ASP A 113 16.42 -1.93 9.35
C ASP A 113 15.00 -1.48 9.71
N ILE A 114 13.99 -2.28 9.36
CA ILE A 114 12.57 -2.02 9.59
C ILE A 114 11.94 -3.14 10.39
N VAL A 115 11.25 -2.78 11.46
CA VAL A 115 10.40 -3.68 12.24
C VAL A 115 8.95 -3.57 11.76
N ALA A 116 8.31 -4.70 11.51
CA ALA A 116 6.90 -4.78 11.17
C ALA A 116 6.09 -5.17 12.40
N VAL A 117 5.18 -4.28 12.83
CA VAL A 117 4.29 -4.50 13.97
C VAL A 117 2.85 -4.68 13.50
N GLN A 118 2.28 -5.83 13.77
CA GLN A 118 0.85 -6.09 13.55
C GLN A 118 0.06 -5.65 14.78
N ILE A 119 -0.98 -4.85 14.56
CA ILE A 119 -1.92 -4.46 15.62
C ILE A 119 -3.03 -5.52 15.68
N ARG A 120 -3.07 -6.29 16.76
CA ARG A 120 -4.12 -7.27 17.02
C ARG A 120 -5.24 -6.62 17.84
N GLY A 121 -6.49 -6.93 17.49
CA GLY A 121 -7.67 -6.24 18.02
C GLY A 121 -7.89 -4.84 17.44
N GLY A 122 -6.93 -4.34 16.65
CA GLY A 122 -6.98 -3.08 15.92
C GLY A 122 -7.37 -3.23 14.45
N PHE A 123 -7.56 -2.10 13.80
CA PHE A 123 -7.67 -1.96 12.36
C PHE A 123 -6.35 -1.46 11.78
N SER A 124 -5.67 -2.31 11.04
CA SER A 124 -4.59 -1.88 10.15
C SER A 124 -4.62 -2.64 8.83
N HIS A 125 -4.52 -1.92 7.72
CA HIS A 125 -4.48 -2.52 6.38
C HIS A 125 -3.13 -3.17 6.03
N ALA A 126 -2.08 -2.81 6.76
CA ALA A 126 -0.73 -3.37 6.69
C ALA A 126 -0.07 -3.26 8.08
N PRO A 127 0.98 -4.04 8.39
CA PRO A 127 1.76 -3.82 9.60
C PRO A 127 2.28 -2.38 9.68
N VAL A 128 2.31 -1.81 10.89
CA VAL A 128 3.01 -0.56 11.14
C VAL A 128 4.50 -0.83 10.97
N ARG A 129 5.16 -0.05 10.12
CA ARG A 129 6.59 -0.19 9.84
C ARG A 129 7.35 0.89 10.58
N LEU A 130 8.27 0.46 11.44
CA LEU A 130 9.11 1.34 12.25
C LEU A 130 10.55 1.18 11.79
N GLU A 131 11.17 2.28 11.36
CA GLU A 131 12.60 2.32 11.08
C GLU A 131 13.36 2.26 12.40
N MET A 132 14.30 1.33 12.50
CA MET A 132 15.15 1.19 13.67
C MET A 132 16.22 2.27 13.66
N VAL A 133 16.62 2.73 14.86
CA VAL A 133 17.70 3.71 15.04
C VAL A 133 19.01 3.25 14.39
N ALA A 134 19.25 1.93 14.44
CA ALA A 134 20.35 1.27 13.77
C ALA A 134 19.92 -0.14 13.33
N PRO A 135 20.46 -0.67 12.21
CA PRO A 135 20.18 -2.03 11.79
C PRO A 135 20.50 -3.06 12.87
N ARG A 136 19.63 -4.07 13.04
CA ARG A 136 19.81 -5.16 14.00
C ARG A 136 19.72 -6.52 13.32
N THR A 137 20.57 -7.45 13.75
CA THR A 137 20.52 -8.83 13.27
C THR A 137 19.55 -9.62 14.13
N LEU A 138 18.50 -10.18 13.51
CA LEU A 138 17.48 -10.98 14.20
C LEU A 138 17.35 -12.38 13.60
N PRO A 139 16.89 -13.37 14.38
CA PRO A 139 16.48 -14.65 13.83
C PRO A 139 15.40 -14.47 12.76
N HIS A 140 15.39 -15.31 11.72
CA HIS A 140 14.40 -15.17 10.62
C HIS A 140 12.94 -15.15 11.09
N ARG A 141 12.63 -15.81 12.20
CA ARG A 141 11.27 -15.88 12.77
C ARG A 141 10.91 -14.70 13.68
N ALA A 142 11.87 -13.86 14.06
CA ALA A 142 11.69 -12.76 15.01
C ALA A 142 11.65 -11.37 14.32
N THR A 143 11.29 -11.32 13.04
CA THR A 143 11.21 -10.05 12.28
C THR A 143 9.83 -9.39 12.33
N TYR A 144 8.89 -10.01 13.03
CA TYR A 144 7.50 -9.56 13.17
C TYR A 144 7.15 -9.46 14.64
N TYR A 145 6.43 -8.40 15.00
CA TYR A 145 6.00 -8.14 16.37
C TYR A 145 4.49 -7.89 16.41
N VAL A 146 3.91 -8.11 17.58
CA VAL A 146 2.48 -7.90 17.81
C VAL A 146 2.27 -6.83 18.87
N ALA A 147 1.47 -5.82 18.52
CA ALA A 147 0.83 -4.93 19.48
C ALA A 147 -0.59 -5.44 19.73
N ASP A 148 -0.77 -6.20 20.81
CA ASP A 148 -2.08 -6.75 21.17
C ASP A 148 -2.85 -5.73 22.01
N LEU A 149 -3.90 -5.16 21.43
CA LEU A 149 -4.78 -4.20 22.11
C LEU A 149 -5.97 -4.89 22.81
N THR A 150 -6.07 -6.21 22.72
CA THR A 150 -7.19 -7.02 23.22
C THR A 150 -6.82 -8.01 24.32
N GLU A 151 -5.54 -8.06 24.72
CA GLU A 151 -5.01 -8.91 25.79
C GLU A 151 -5.36 -10.41 25.64
N GLN A 152 -5.56 -10.90 24.41
CA GLN A 152 -5.97 -12.30 24.17
C GLN A 152 -4.77 -13.27 24.11
N PRO A 153 -4.77 -14.40 24.86
CA PRO A 153 -3.67 -15.38 24.81
C PRO A 153 -3.80 -16.41 23.67
N PRO A 154 -2.76 -17.20 23.32
CA PRO A 154 -1.35 -16.84 23.11
C PRO A 154 -1.04 -16.56 21.63
N CYS A 155 -0.07 -15.68 21.36
CA CYS A 155 0.50 -15.47 20.03
C CYS A 155 1.92 -16.06 19.98
N ALA A 156 2.30 -16.68 18.85
CA ALA A 156 3.65 -17.22 18.66
C ALA A 156 4.70 -16.12 18.42
N ASP A 157 4.26 -14.93 18.02
CA ASP A 157 5.12 -13.81 17.70
C ASP A 157 5.44 -12.97 18.96
N PRO A 158 6.63 -12.35 19.03
CA PRO A 158 7.02 -11.52 20.14
C PRO A 158 6.12 -10.29 20.26
N HIS A 159 5.67 -10.00 21.47
CA HIS A 159 4.90 -8.79 21.73
C HIS A 159 5.83 -7.57 21.86
N VAL A 160 5.33 -6.42 21.41
CA VAL A 160 5.98 -5.13 21.64
C VAL A 160 6.03 -4.79 23.14
N PRO A 161 6.99 -3.97 23.60
CA PRO A 161 7.04 -3.51 24.98
C PRO A 161 5.77 -2.77 25.40
N ALA A 162 5.31 -2.96 26.63
CA ALA A 162 4.11 -2.32 27.17
C ALA A 162 4.15 -0.78 27.04
N ALA A 163 5.33 -0.18 27.23
CA ALA A 163 5.56 1.26 27.07
C ALA A 163 5.23 1.80 25.66
N THR A 164 5.18 0.94 24.64
CA THR A 164 4.84 1.33 23.26
C THR A 164 3.38 1.12 22.90
N LEU A 165 2.58 0.46 23.74
CA LEU A 165 1.19 0.11 23.41
C LEU A 165 0.31 1.35 23.16
N GLU A 166 0.56 2.44 23.89
CA GLU A 166 -0.17 3.70 23.71
C GLU A 166 0.00 4.27 22.30
N PHE A 167 1.22 4.19 21.74
CA PHE A 167 1.46 4.61 20.35
C PHE A 167 0.60 3.81 19.36
N PHE A 168 0.56 2.48 19.52
CA PHE A 168 -0.23 1.61 18.64
C PHE A 168 -1.74 1.79 18.84
N ARG A 169 -2.19 2.10 20.06
CA ARG A 169 -3.58 2.47 20.34
C ARG A 169 -3.98 3.75 19.60
N VAL A 170 -3.18 4.81 19.72
CA VAL A 170 -3.45 6.09 19.02
C VAL A 170 -3.38 5.91 17.51
N TRP A 171 -2.42 5.13 16.99
CA TRP A 171 -2.38 4.77 15.57
C TRP A 171 -3.67 4.10 15.12
N ASP A 172 -4.17 3.10 15.88
CA ASP A 172 -5.42 2.41 15.57
C ASP A 172 -6.61 3.37 15.54
N GLU A 173 -6.72 4.26 16.53
CA GLU A 173 -7.77 5.27 16.60
C GLU A 173 -7.76 6.19 15.36
N ILE A 174 -6.58 6.68 14.96
CA ILE A 174 -6.40 7.48 13.75
C ILE A 174 -6.80 6.67 12.51
N ALA A 175 -6.30 5.44 12.39
CA ALA A 175 -6.56 4.57 11.25
C ALA A 175 -8.07 4.28 11.10
N ARG A 176 -8.77 4.05 12.21
CA ARG A 176 -10.23 3.81 12.25
C ARG A 176 -11.05 5.02 11.85
N ALA A 177 -10.62 6.24 12.22
CA ALA A 177 -11.38 7.47 11.95
C ALA A 177 -11.71 7.67 10.46
N LYS A 178 -10.93 7.05 9.56
CA LYS A 178 -11.14 7.14 8.10
C LYS A 178 -11.30 5.80 7.41
N LYS A 179 -11.48 4.72 8.18
CA LYS A 179 -11.67 3.36 7.67
C LYS A 179 -12.74 3.28 6.58
N ALA A 180 -13.92 3.87 6.81
CA ALA A 180 -15.04 3.80 5.86
C ALA A 180 -14.67 4.44 4.50
N ASP A 181 -14.00 5.60 4.51
CA ASP A 181 -13.59 6.31 3.30
C ASP A 181 -12.64 5.44 2.45
N PHE A 182 -11.64 4.80 3.07
CA PHE A 182 -10.69 3.95 2.35
C PHE A 182 -11.29 2.60 1.93
N ILE A 183 -12.15 1.97 2.74
CA ILE A 183 -12.87 0.73 2.35
C ILE A 183 -13.77 0.98 1.14
N ASN A 184 -14.48 2.11 1.12
CA ASN A 184 -15.32 2.46 -0.02
C ASN A 184 -14.50 2.67 -1.30
N ALA A 185 -13.27 3.19 -1.18
CA ALA A 185 -12.34 3.32 -2.30
C ALA A 185 -11.89 1.96 -2.86
N LEU A 186 -11.65 0.96 -2.00
CA LEU A 186 -11.32 -0.42 -2.45
C LEU A 186 -12.44 -1.04 -3.31
N GLY A 187 -13.70 -0.69 -3.02
CA GLY A 187 -14.86 -1.17 -3.75
C GLY A 187 -15.12 -0.47 -5.09
N TRP A 188 -14.29 0.49 -5.48
CA TRP A 188 -14.48 1.32 -6.67
C TRP A 188 -13.41 1.06 -7.72
N PRO A 189 -13.67 1.22 -9.03
CA PRO A 189 -14.89 0.85 -9.73
C PRO A 189 -15.14 -0.68 -9.76
N GLY A 190 -16.40 -1.09 -10.00
CA GLY A 190 -16.74 -2.46 -10.38
C GLY A 190 -16.32 -2.77 -11.83
N GLN A 191 -17.10 -3.58 -12.56
CA GLN A 191 -16.83 -3.86 -13.99
C GLN A 191 -17.05 -2.63 -14.90
N PHE A 192 -17.96 -1.71 -14.57
CA PHE A 192 -18.15 -0.39 -15.20
C PHE A 192 -18.78 0.51 -14.14
N LYS A 193 -18.28 1.73 -13.87
CA LYS A 193 -18.80 2.54 -12.74
C LYS A 193 -18.78 4.06 -12.90
N ASN A 194 -18.50 4.60 -14.08
CA ASN A 194 -18.88 5.99 -14.31
C ASN A 194 -20.32 6.05 -14.85
N LYS A 195 -21.00 7.19 -14.73
CA LYS A 195 -22.41 7.36 -15.17
C LYS A 195 -22.60 7.14 -16.69
N GLU A 196 -21.50 7.00 -17.44
CA GLU A 196 -21.44 6.95 -18.90
C GLU A 196 -21.08 5.53 -19.41
N GLY A 197 -20.95 4.53 -18.53
CA GLY A 197 -20.66 3.15 -18.94
C GLY A 197 -19.23 2.92 -19.45
N ARG A 198 -18.27 3.82 -19.16
CA ARG A 198 -16.85 3.67 -19.51
C ARG A 198 -15.97 3.37 -18.30
N TRP A 199 -14.77 2.89 -18.59
CA TRP A 199 -13.71 2.77 -17.59
C TRP A 199 -13.30 4.16 -17.08
N PRO A 200 -13.21 4.34 -15.75
CA PRO A 200 -12.77 5.62 -15.22
C PRO A 200 -11.27 5.81 -15.48
N ARG A 201 -10.88 7.07 -15.58
CA ARG A 201 -9.48 7.50 -15.58
C ARG A 201 -9.03 7.71 -14.14
N TRP A 202 -7.73 7.60 -13.91
CA TRP A 202 -7.17 7.74 -12.56
C TRP A 202 -7.48 9.09 -11.91
N PHE A 203 -7.48 10.20 -12.66
CA PHE A 203 -7.88 11.50 -12.10
C PHE A 203 -9.32 11.52 -11.57
N GLU A 204 -10.22 10.68 -12.12
CA GLU A 204 -11.60 10.57 -11.63
C GLU A 204 -11.66 9.82 -10.30
N ILE A 205 -10.81 8.80 -10.12
CA ILE A 205 -10.60 8.12 -8.83
C ILE A 205 -10.07 9.12 -7.81
N GLU A 206 -9.06 9.91 -8.19
CA GLU A 206 -8.43 10.91 -7.32
C GLU A 206 -9.39 12.02 -6.90
N LYS A 207 -10.29 12.44 -7.80
CA LYS A 207 -11.35 13.42 -7.48
C LYS A 207 -12.40 12.83 -6.54
N ALA A 208 -12.76 11.56 -6.73
CA ALA A 208 -13.70 10.86 -5.84
C ALA A 208 -13.09 10.62 -4.44
N TRP A 209 -11.77 10.44 -4.36
CA TRP A 209 -11.04 10.16 -3.12
C TRP A 209 -9.87 11.12 -2.92
N PRO A 210 -10.12 12.37 -2.45
CA PRO A 210 -9.11 13.42 -2.41
C PRO A 210 -7.82 13.08 -1.66
N LYS A 211 -7.88 12.23 -0.63
CA LYS A 211 -6.69 11.79 0.12
C LYS A 211 -5.80 10.86 -0.69
N ILE A 212 -6.41 9.93 -1.43
CA ILE A 212 -5.68 9.06 -2.35
C ILE A 212 -5.12 9.90 -3.50
N GLY A 213 -5.88 10.88 -3.99
CA GLY A 213 -5.42 11.85 -4.98
C GLY A 213 -4.23 12.68 -4.51
N ALA A 214 -4.26 13.22 -3.29
CA ALA A 214 -3.14 13.94 -2.71
C ALA A 214 -1.89 13.04 -2.65
N TRP A 215 -2.00 11.83 -2.09
CA TRP A 215 -0.90 10.88 -2.02
C TRP A 215 -0.33 10.51 -3.39
N LEU A 216 -1.19 10.23 -4.39
CA LEU A 216 -0.74 9.92 -5.76
C LEU A 216 0.01 11.09 -6.41
N ARG A 217 -0.42 12.33 -6.17
CA ARG A 217 0.30 13.52 -6.66
C ARG A 217 1.68 13.63 -6.02
N ASP A 218 1.78 13.40 -4.71
CA ASP A 218 3.07 13.44 -4.00
C ASP A 218 4.03 12.38 -4.57
N GLN A 219 3.54 11.15 -4.80
CA GLN A 219 4.34 10.09 -5.43
C GLN A 219 4.80 10.46 -6.85
N ARG A 220 3.91 11.03 -7.68
CA ARG A 220 4.25 11.50 -9.03
C ARG A 220 5.26 12.65 -9.01
N GLN A 221 5.16 13.55 -8.04
CA GLN A 221 6.09 14.67 -7.91
C GLN A 221 7.47 14.18 -7.50
N ALA A 222 7.56 13.22 -6.57
CA ALA A 222 8.81 12.60 -6.18
C ALA A 222 9.50 11.91 -7.37
N LEU A 223 8.73 11.21 -8.21
CA LEU A 223 9.25 10.58 -9.44
C LEU A 223 9.81 11.53 -10.49
N ARG A 224 9.46 12.82 -10.44
CA ARG A 224 10.01 13.84 -11.34
C ARG A 224 11.32 14.45 -10.83
N ARG A 225 11.64 14.22 -9.55
CA ARG A 225 12.83 14.76 -8.89
C ARG A 225 14.00 13.78 -8.89
N THR A 226 13.72 12.50 -9.14
CA THR A 226 14.68 11.42 -9.38
C THR A 226 15.00 11.32 -10.85
#